data_AF-A0A2S4PTC6-F1
#
_entry.id   AF-A0A2S4PTC6-F1
#
_cell.length_a   1.000
_cell.length_b   1.000
_cell.length_c   1.000
_cell.angle_alpha   90.00
_cell.angle_beta   90.00
_cell.angle_gamma   90.00
#
_symmetry.space_group_name_H-M   'P 1'
#
loop_
_entity.id
_entity.type
_entity.pdbx_description
1 polymer ?
#
loop_
_entity_poly.entity_id
_entity_poly.type
_entity_poly.pdbx_seq_one_letter_code
_entity_poly.pdbx_strand_id
1 'polypeptide(L)'
;MSQRLIQMIFKPPNSPGLNPMKAVWDRMKDHIQRHYPNLGIGRQRTQDGLRLIVKEAWDSVSPEDLLRLIESMPARCKAIIDTDGGPII
;
A
#
# COMPACT_ATOMS: atom_id res chain seq x y z
N MET A 1 -18.09 25.05 -9.48
CA MET A 1 -17.27 23.93 -9.00
C MET A 1 -15.87 24.09 -9.59
N SER A 2 -14.84 24.24 -8.76
CA SER A 2 -13.45 24.33 -9.26
C SER A 2 -13.01 22.96 -9.76
N GLN A 3 -12.66 22.84 -11.04
CA GLN A 3 -12.03 21.64 -11.57
C GLN A 3 -10.64 21.52 -10.96
N ARG A 4 -10.38 20.45 -10.20
CA ARG A 4 -9.04 20.13 -9.74
C ARG A 4 -8.20 19.70 -10.95
N LEU A 5 -7.10 20.39 -11.22
CA LEU A 5 -6.15 20.04 -12.27
C LEU A 5 -5.28 18.84 -11.83
N ILE A 6 -5.87 17.65 -11.78
CA ILE A 6 -5.17 16.41 -11.46
C ILE A 6 -4.88 15.67 -12.76
N GLN A 7 -3.60 15.53 -13.08
CA GLN A 7 -3.16 14.69 -14.21
C GLN A 7 -3.25 13.22 -13.80
N MET A 8 -4.04 12.45 -14.54
CA MET A 8 -4.13 11.00 -14.35
C MET A 8 -2.93 10.31 -15.00
N ILE A 9 -2.31 9.41 -14.26
CA ILE A 9 -1.26 8.52 -14.78
C ILE A 9 -1.94 7.26 -15.33
N PHE A 10 -1.56 6.84 -16.53
CA PHE A 10 -2.01 5.56 -17.08
C PHE A 10 -1.42 4.40 -16.29
N LYS A 11 -2.28 3.45 -15.91
CA LYS A 11 -1.88 2.20 -15.27
C LYS A 11 -2.50 1.03 -16.04
N PRO A 12 -1.69 0.09 -16.54
CA PRO A 12 -2.23 -1.10 -17.19
C PRO A 12 -3.12 -1.92 -16.24
N PRO A 13 -4.17 -2.59 -16.77
CA PRO A 13 -4.97 -3.54 -15.99
C PRO A 13 -4.10 -4.62 -15.34
N ASN A 14 -4.59 -5.21 -14.24
CA ASN A 14 -3.93 -6.34 -13.56
C ASN A 14 -2.44 -6.12 -13.20
N SER A 15 -2.03 -4.87 -12.98
CA SER A 15 -0.64 -4.51 -12.65
C SER A 15 -0.49 -4.09 -11.18
N PRO A 16 -0.56 -5.03 -10.21
CA PRO A 16 -0.38 -4.71 -8.80
C PRO A 16 1.04 -4.20 -8.49
N GLY A 17 2.05 -4.63 -9.26
CA GLY A 17 3.44 -4.18 -9.11
C GLY A 17 3.63 -2.67 -9.34
N LEU A 18 2.76 -2.06 -10.16
CA LEU A 18 2.71 -0.61 -10.43
C LEU A 18 1.83 0.16 -9.45
N ASN A 19 1.37 -0.47 -8.37
CA ASN A 19 0.64 0.21 -7.31
C ASN A 19 1.53 0.45 -6.08
N PRO A 20 2.08 1.66 -5.88
CA PRO A 20 2.84 2.00 -4.66
C PRO A 20 2.05 1.69 -3.38
N MET A 21 0.73 1.89 -3.39
CA MET A 21 -0.12 1.67 -2.22
C MET A 21 -0.14 0.21 -1.77
N LYS A 22 0.13 -0.75 -2.66
CA LYS A 22 0.22 -2.16 -2.26
C LYS A 22 1.31 -2.35 -1.20
N ALA A 23 2.47 -1.74 -1.38
CA ALA A 23 3.56 -1.83 -0.41
C ALA A 23 3.23 -1.16 0.92
N VAL A 24 2.42 -0.09 0.89
CA VAL A 24 1.91 0.55 2.13
C VAL A 24 0.96 -0.40 2.86
N TRP A 25 0.02 -1.03 2.16
CA TRP A 25 -0.88 -2.01 2.78
C TRP A 25 -0.15 -3.22 3.34
N ASP A 26 0.87 -3.73 2.64
CA ASP A 26 1.69 -4.84 3.12
C ASP A 26 2.39 -4.44 4.44
N ARG A 27 2.95 -3.23 4.54
CA ARG A 27 3.55 -2.71 5.79
C ARG A 27 2.54 -2.54 6.92
N MET A 28 1.36 -2.01 6.62
CA MET A 28 0.29 -1.85 7.61
C MET A 28 -0.17 -3.22 8.13
N LYS A 29 -0.34 -4.20 7.23
CA LYS A 29 -0.69 -5.57 7.59
C LYS A 29 0.36 -6.19 8.50
N ASP A 30 1.63 -6.05 8.14
CA ASP A 30 2.77 -6.51 8.93
C ASP A 30 2.78 -5.87 10.33
N HIS A 31 2.55 -4.56 10.41
CA HIS A 31 2.44 -3.85 11.69
C HIS A 31 1.31 -4.44 12.55
N ILE A 32 0.11 -4.61 11.97
CA ILE A 32 -1.04 -5.18 12.68
C ILE A 32 -0.74 -6.60 13.15
N GLN A 33 -0.11 -7.44 12.32
CA GLN A 33 0.22 -8.82 12.69
C GLN A 33 1.23 -8.89 13.85
N ARG A 34 2.21 -7.98 13.89
CA ARG A 34 3.20 -7.91 14.98
C ARG A 34 2.59 -7.43 16.30
N HIS A 35 1.77 -6.39 16.26
CA HIS A 35 1.22 -5.75 17.47
C HIS A 35 -0.10 -6.37 17.95
N TYR A 36 -0.84 -7.02 17.05
CA TYR A 36 -2.13 -7.65 17.33
C TYR A 36 -2.18 -9.10 16.80
N PRO A 37 -1.30 -10.00 17.26
CA PRO A 37 -1.20 -11.37 16.72
C PRO A 37 -2.48 -12.20 16.88
N ASN A 38 -3.30 -11.87 17.89
CA ASN A 38 -4.56 -12.56 18.19
C ASN A 38 -5.80 -11.88 17.59
N LEU A 39 -5.64 -10.88 16.70
CA LEU A 39 -6.75 -10.08 16.17
C LEU A 39 -7.80 -10.94 15.44
N GLY A 40 -7.40 -12.06 14.84
CA GLY A 40 -8.28 -12.99 14.13
C GLY A 40 -8.87 -14.13 14.98
N ILE A 41 -8.50 -14.27 16.26
CA ILE A 41 -8.82 -15.46 17.07
C ILE A 41 -10.13 -15.27 17.85
N GLY A 42 -11.23 -15.04 17.12
CA GLY A 42 -12.59 -15.24 17.63
C GLY A 42 -13.20 -14.14 18.51
N ARG A 43 -12.47 -13.06 18.86
CA ARG A 43 -13.09 -11.88 19.50
C ARG A 43 -13.53 -10.87 18.45
N GLN A 44 -14.84 -10.68 18.29
CA GLN A 44 -15.35 -9.56 17.50
C GLN A 44 -14.95 -8.25 18.17
N ARG A 45 -14.24 -7.38 17.44
CA ARG A 45 -13.95 -6.00 17.85
C ARG A 45 -15.03 -5.09 17.31
N THR A 46 -15.31 -4.00 18.03
CA THR A 46 -16.16 -2.93 17.52
C THR A 46 -15.52 -2.29 16.30
N GLN A 47 -16.34 -1.69 15.45
CA GLN A 47 -15.86 -0.95 14.28
C GLN A 47 -14.85 0.14 14.66
N ASP A 48 -15.06 0.83 15.78
CA ASP A 48 -14.15 1.86 16.28
C ASP A 48 -12.82 1.28 16.76
N GLY A 49 -12.83 0.09 17.37
CA GLY A 49 -11.61 -0.63 17.70
C GLY A 49 -10.79 -0.99 16.46
N LEU A 50 -11.45 -1.43 15.39
CA LEU A 50 -10.77 -1.72 14.12
C LEU A 50 -10.21 -0.45 13.46
N ARG A 51 -10.96 0.66 13.49
CA ARG A 51 -10.48 1.96 12.98
C ARG A 51 -9.22 2.43 13.70
N LEU A 52 -9.15 2.28 15.02
CA LEU A 52 -7.98 2.65 15.81
C LEU A 52 -6.75 1.85 15.37
N ILE A 53 -6.88 0.52 15.26
CA ILE A 53 -5.79 -0.37 14.85
C ILE A 53 -5.28 -0.01 13.44
N VAL A 54 -6.20 0.23 12.50
CA VAL A 54 -5.83 0.63 11.12
C VAL A 54 -5.14 1.99 11.12
N LYS A 55 -5.60 2.94 11.95
CA LYS A 55 -4.98 4.27 12.07
C LYS A 55 -3.58 4.17 12.65
N GLU A 56 -3.36 3.38 13.71
CA GLU A 56 -2.03 3.15 14.29
C GLU A 56 -1.07 2.54 13.26
N ALA A 57 -1.54 1.56 12.49
CA ALA A 57 -0.74 0.97 11.41
C ALA A 57 -0.39 1.98 10.32
N TRP A 58 -1.33 2.88 9.97
CA TRP A 58 -1.08 3.97 9.02
C TRP A 58 -0.05 4.97 9.57
N ASP A 59 -0.22 5.39 10.82
CA ASP A 59 0.67 6.36 11.48
C ASP A 59 2.10 5.80 11.67
N SER A 60 2.27 4.47 11.61
CA SER A 60 3.59 3.82 11.61
C SER A 60 4.35 3.95 10.28
N VAL A 61 3.67 4.32 9.19
CA VAL A 61 4.29 4.52 7.88
C VAL A 61 4.83 5.93 7.81
N SER A 62 6.15 6.06 7.76
CA SER A 62 6.81 7.37 7.74
C SER A 62 6.66 8.08 6.38
N PRO A 63 6.70 9.42 6.34
CA PRO A 63 6.77 10.15 5.07
C PRO A 63 7.94 9.70 4.17
N GLU A 64 9.07 9.34 4.77
CA GLU A 64 10.26 8.84 4.07
C GLU A 64 9.98 7.48 3.41
N ASP A 65 9.16 6.64 4.03
CA ASP A 65 8.71 5.38 3.42
C ASP A 65 7.87 5.63 2.18
N LEU A 66 6.98 6.62 2.23
CA LEU A 66 6.13 7.01 1.09
C LEU A 66 6.98 7.59 -0.05
N LEU A 67 7.94 8.46 0.27
CA LEU A 67 8.86 9.04 -0.71
C LEU A 67 9.67 7.94 -1.42
N ARG A 68 10.27 7.00 -0.67
CA ARG A 68 10.99 5.86 -1.26
C ARG A 68 10.11 5.01 -2.19
N LEU A 69 8.83 4.86 -1.88
CA LEU A 69 7.89 4.13 -2.75
C LEU A 69 7.61 4.89 -4.05
N ILE A 70 7.45 6.21 -4.00
CA ILE A 70 7.28 7.06 -5.18
C ILE A 70 8.55 7.00 -6.04
N GLU A 71 9.72 7.18 -5.43
CA GLU A 71 11.03 7.13 -6.10
C GLU A 71 11.32 5.77 -6.72
N SER A 72 10.73 4.68 -6.20
CA SER A 72 10.89 3.34 -6.77
C SER A 72 10.11 3.10 -8.08
N MET A 73 9.19 3.99 -8.46
CA MET A 73 8.30 3.78 -9.62
C MET A 73 9.03 3.56 -10.95
N PRO A 74 10.08 4.33 -11.31
CA PRO A 74 10.84 4.07 -12.53
C PRO A 74 11.43 2.67 -12.57
N ALA A 75 11.98 2.18 -11.44
CA ALA A 75 12.54 0.83 -11.34
C ALA A 75 11.46 -0.25 -11.46
N ARG A 76 10.27 -0.04 -10.89
CA ARG A 76 9.12 -0.96 -11.02
C ARG A 76 8.62 -1.05 -12.46
N CYS A 77 8.51 0.08 -13.15
CA CYS A 77 8.15 0.11 -14.57
C CYS A 77 9.18 -0.66 -15.40
N LYS A 78 10.47 -0.43 -15.15
CA LYS A 78 11.55 -1.15 -15.82
C LYS A 78 11.46 -2.66 -15.56
N ALA A 79 11.24 -3.09 -14.33
CA ALA A 79 11.12 -4.51 -14.01
C ALA A 79 9.98 -5.20 -14.78
N ILE A 80 8.83 -4.54 -14.95
CA ILE A 80 7.73 -5.10 -15.76
C ILE A 80 8.11 -5.23 -17.22
N ILE A 81 8.77 -4.21 -17.78
CA ILE A 81 9.27 -4.24 -19.15
C ILE A 81 10.28 -5.39 -19.32
N ASP A 82 11.21 -5.55 -18.37
CA ASP A 82 12.23 -6.60 -18.39
C ASP A 82 11.60 -8.01 -18.25
N THR A 83 10.40 -8.12 -17.67
CA THR A 83 9.60 -9.37 -17.61
C THR A 83 8.56 -9.51 -18.73
N ASP A 84 8.62 -8.65 -19.76
CA ASP A 84 7.69 -8.65 -20.90
C ASP A 84 6.21 -8.55 -20.49
N GLY A 85 5.92 -7.72 -19.47
CA GLY A 85 4.58 -7.57 -18.89
C GLY A 85 4.25 -8.55 -17.75
N GLY A 86 5.19 -9.44 -17.40
CA GLY A 86 5.06 -10.39 -16.29
C GLY A 86 5.08 -9.75 -14.89
N PRO A 87 4.87 -10.57 -13.84
CA PRO A 87 4.94 -10.12 -12.45
C PRO A 87 6.38 -9.73 -12.06
N ILE A 88 6.51 -8.63 -11.31
CA ILE A 88 7.76 -8.30 -10.60
C ILE A 88 7.84 -9.20 -9.37
N ILE A 89 8.93 -9.96 -9.24
CA ILE A 89 9.25 -10.79 -8.07
C ILE A 89 9.93 -9.95 -7.00
#